data_AF-A0A9P6J4V8-F1
#
_entry.id   AF-A0A9P6J4V8-F1
#
_cell.length_a   1.000
_cell.length_b   1.000
_cell.length_c   1.000
_cell.angle_alpha   90.00
_cell.angle_beta   90.00
_cell.angle_gamma   90.00
#
_symmetry.space_group_name_H-M   'P 1'
#
loop_
_entity.id
_entity.type
_entity.pdbx_description
1 polymer ?
#
loop_
_entity_poly.entity_id
_entity_poly.type
_entity_poly.pdbx_seq_one_letter_code
_entity_poly.pdbx_strand_id
1 'polypeptide(L)'
;MAANQARVASLADNINRPTRIISYPRKADGKPVYTSEFFGENVFSIHQIAKALPKPAFASFLKQMRGRQALDKATADAIAHA
;
A
#
# COMPACT_ATOMS: atom_id res chain seq x y z
N MET A 1 5.37 43.12 -15.26
CA MET A 1 6.74 42.55 -15.11
C MET A 1 6.83 41.29 -14.22
N ALA A 2 5.74 40.80 -13.61
CA ALA A 2 5.78 39.61 -12.73
C ALA A 2 5.88 38.26 -13.46
N ALA A 3 5.34 38.13 -14.68
CA ALA A 3 5.31 36.87 -15.43
C ALA A 3 6.72 36.32 -15.78
N ASN A 4 7.69 37.20 -16.03
CA ASN A 4 9.06 36.76 -16.37
C ASN A 4 9.83 36.29 -15.13
N GLN A 5 9.52 36.84 -13.95
CA GLN A 5 10.15 36.46 -12.69
C GLN A 5 9.71 35.07 -12.24
N ALA A 6 8.41 34.77 -12.36
CA ALA A 6 7.87 33.43 -12.07
C ALA A 6 8.50 32.36 -12.98
N ARG A 7 8.66 32.65 -14.28
CA ARG A 7 9.32 31.75 -15.24
C ARG A 7 10.78 31.47 -14.87
N VAL A 8 11.55 32.50 -14.54
CA VAL A 8 12.96 32.36 -14.13
C VAL A 8 13.08 31.55 -12.84
N ALA A 9 12.19 31.78 -11.87
CA ALA A 9 12.13 31.02 -10.63
C ALA A 9 11.81 29.53 -10.88
N SER A 10 10.85 29.21 -11.74
CA SER A 10 10.50 27.82 -12.06
C SER A 10 11.63 27.08 -12.81
N LEU A 11 12.39 27.79 -13.65
CA LEU A 11 13.57 27.20 -14.31
C LEU A 11 14.69 26.90 -13.31
N ALA A 12 14.97 27.85 -12.40
CA ALA A 12 15.96 27.65 -11.36
C ALA A 12 15.56 26.51 -10.39
N ASP A 13 14.28 26.40 -10.04
CA ASP A 13 13.78 25.34 -9.16
C ASP A 13 13.93 23.95 -9.80
N ASN A 14 13.58 23.78 -11.08
CA ASN A 14 13.72 22.50 -11.76
C ASN A 14 15.17 22.02 -11.89
N ILE A 15 16.13 22.94 -12.06
CA ILE A 15 17.55 22.60 -12.16
C ILE A 15 18.11 22.17 -10.80
N ASN A 16 17.69 22.84 -9.72
CA ASN A 16 18.20 22.59 -8.37
C ASN A 16 17.42 21.51 -7.63
N ARG A 17 16.29 21.05 -8.17
CA ARG A 17 15.45 20.03 -7.52
C ARG A 17 16.21 18.70 -7.45
N PRO A 18 16.46 18.17 -6.24
CA PRO A 18 17.10 16.86 -6.12
C PRO A 18 16.20 15.79 -6.72
N THR A 19 16.81 14.86 -7.45
CA THR A 19 16.08 13.70 -7.97
C THR A 19 15.65 12.80 -6.81
N ARG A 20 14.48 12.17 -6.96
CA ARG A 20 13.99 11.23 -5.96
C ARG A 20 14.91 10.00 -5.91
N ILE A 21 15.45 9.71 -4.73
CA ILE A 21 16.18 8.47 -4.46
C ILE A 21 15.23 7.50 -3.77
N ILE A 22 15.00 6.34 -4.39
CA ILE A 22 14.15 5.27 -3.82
C ILE A 22 15.08 4.18 -3.32
N SER A 23 15.07 3.95 -2.01
CA SER A 23 15.83 2.85 -1.40
C SER A 23 15.03 1.56 -1.51
N TYR A 24 15.54 0.59 -2.27
CA TYR A 24 14.99 -0.75 -2.32
C TYR A 24 15.52 -1.61 -1.16
N PRO A 25 14.70 -2.55 -0.63
CA PRO A 25 15.12 -3.42 0.44
C PRO A 25 16.30 -4.30 0.00
N ARG A 26 17.29 -4.42 0.90
CA ARG A 26 18.48 -5.25 0.73
C ARG A 26 18.57 -6.23 1.91
N LYS A 27 19.05 -7.44 1.65
CA LYS A 27 19.35 -8.43 2.69
C LYS A 27 20.55 -7.96 3.52
N ALA A 28 20.75 -8.57 4.69
CA ALA A 28 21.90 -8.28 5.57
C ALA A 28 23.25 -8.40 4.83
N ASP A 29 23.34 -9.30 3.85
CA ASP A 29 24.52 -9.52 3.00
C ASP A 29 24.70 -8.48 1.88
N GLY A 30 23.91 -7.40 1.85
CA GLY A 30 23.96 -6.33 0.85
C GLY A 30 23.32 -6.68 -0.51
N LYS A 31 22.86 -7.92 -0.71
CA LYS A 31 22.16 -8.36 -1.93
C LYS A 31 20.74 -7.78 -1.99
N PRO A 32 20.21 -7.43 -3.18
CA PRO A 32 18.83 -6.99 -3.32
C PRO A 32 17.86 -8.09 -2.89
N VAL A 33 16.80 -7.70 -2.19
CA VAL A 33 15.71 -8.62 -1.83
C VAL A 33 14.92 -8.94 -3.09
N TYR A 34 14.53 -10.20 -3.27
CA TYR A 34 13.74 -10.61 -4.42
C TYR A 34 12.32 -10.02 -4.34
N THR A 35 11.74 -9.65 -5.47
CA THR A 35 10.45 -8.95 -5.52
C THR A 35 9.34 -9.72 -4.81
N SER A 36 9.30 -11.05 -4.91
CA SER A 36 8.25 -11.83 -4.22
C SER A 36 8.35 -11.80 -2.69
N GLU A 37 9.49 -11.42 -2.11
CA GLU A 37 9.68 -11.40 -0.65
C GLU A 37 9.07 -10.13 -0.02
N PHE A 38 9.10 -8.98 -0.71
CA PHE A 38 8.57 -7.71 -0.19
C PHE A 38 7.32 -7.22 -0.94
N PHE A 39 6.95 -7.85 -2.05
CA PHE A 39 5.74 -7.49 -2.79
C PHE A 39 4.50 -7.72 -1.92
N GLY A 40 3.72 -6.65 -1.72
CA GLY A 40 2.50 -6.71 -0.93
C GLY A 40 2.74 -6.79 0.59
N GLU A 41 3.95 -6.52 1.08
CA GLU A 41 4.27 -6.53 2.52
C GLU A 41 3.37 -5.54 3.30
N ASN A 42 3.17 -4.34 2.75
CA ASN A 42 2.34 -3.29 3.34
C ASN A 42 0.87 -3.35 2.87
N VAL A 43 0.36 -4.53 2.51
CA VAL A 43 -1.02 -4.71 2.03
C VAL A 43 -1.71 -5.80 2.82
N PHE A 44 -2.85 -5.48 3.42
CA PHE A 44 -3.70 -6.47 4.09
C PHE A 44 -4.41 -7.38 3.10
N SER A 45 -3.67 -8.40 2.64
CA SER A 45 -4.13 -9.33 1.61
C SER A 45 -5.16 -10.33 2.14
N ILE A 46 -5.91 -10.96 1.22
CA ILE A 46 -6.86 -12.03 1.55
C ILE A 46 -6.20 -13.16 2.36
N HIS A 47 -4.92 -13.47 2.08
CA HIS A 47 -4.17 -14.48 2.83
C HIS A 47 -3.88 -14.06 4.27
N GLN A 48 -3.66 -12.77 4.52
CA GLN A 48 -3.48 -12.23 5.88
C GLN A 48 -4.82 -12.16 6.61
N ILE A 49 -5.89 -11.71 5.95
CA ILE A 49 -7.26 -11.73 6.47
C ILE A 49 -7.67 -13.14 6.90
N ALA A 50 -7.35 -14.16 6.08
CA ALA A 50 -7.63 -15.57 6.39
C ALA A 50 -6.89 -16.08 7.63
N LYS A 51 -5.71 -15.53 7.95
CA LYS A 51 -4.93 -15.89 9.15
C LYS A 51 -5.41 -15.14 10.39
N ALA A 52 -5.85 -13.89 10.22
CA ALA A 52 -6.24 -13.03 11.33
C ALA A 52 -7.68 -13.28 11.79
N LEU A 53 -8.58 -13.69 10.87
CA LEU A 53 -9.98 -13.95 11.19
C LEU A 53 -10.24 -15.42 11.60
N PRO A 54 -11.20 -15.64 12.50
CA PRO A 54 -11.80 -16.96 12.68
C PRO A 54 -12.41 -17.49 11.38
N LYS A 55 -12.25 -18.80 11.12
CA LYS A 55 -12.81 -19.51 9.94
C LYS A 55 -14.26 -19.12 9.58
N PRO A 56 -15.23 -19.02 10.52
CA PRO A 56 -16.59 -18.64 10.17
C PRO A 56 -16.71 -17.18 9.68
N ALA A 57 -16.00 -16.24 10.31
CA ALA A 57 -16.01 -14.83 9.89
C ALA A 57 -15.38 -14.66 8.50
N PHE A 58 -14.27 -15.35 8.23
CA PHE A 58 -13.64 -15.36 6.91
C PHE A 58 -14.55 -15.95 5.82
N ALA A 59 -15.32 -17.00 6.14
CA ALA A 59 -16.27 -17.59 5.20
C ALA A 59 -17.43 -16.63 4.85
N SER A 60 -17.96 -15.92 5.84
CA SER A 60 -18.97 -14.87 5.63
C SER A 60 -18.43 -13.72 4.77
N PHE A 61 -17.20 -13.26 5.08
CA PHE A 61 -16.50 -12.25 4.29
C PHE A 61 -16.35 -12.67 2.82
N LEU A 62 -15.90 -13.90 2.55
CA LEU A 62 -15.76 -14.42 1.18
C LEU A 62 -17.08 -14.45 0.41
N LYS A 63 -18.19 -14.81 1.08
CA LYS A 63 -19.52 -14.83 0.47
C LYS A 63 -19.97 -13.42 0.10
N GLN A 64 -19.79 -12.45 1.00
CA GLN A 64 -20.20 -11.06 0.77
C GLN A 64 -19.37 -10.40 -0.34
N MET A 65 -18.05 -10.63 -0.32
CA MET A 65 -17.13 -10.11 -1.34
C MET A 65 -17.47 -10.63 -2.75
N ARG A 66 -17.79 -11.93 -2.89
CA ARG A 66 -18.20 -12.53 -4.17
C ARG A 66 -19.60 -12.10 -4.61
N GLY A 67 -20.51 -11.89 -3.66
CA GLY A 67 -21.91 -11.54 -3.94
C GLY A 67 -22.18 -10.05 -4.15
N ARG A 68 -21.14 -9.20 -4.12
CA ARG A 68 -21.27 -7.72 -4.10
C ARG A 68 -22.26 -7.23 -3.04
N GLN A 69 -22.30 -7.92 -1.90
CA GLN A 69 -23.21 -7.61 -0.80
C GLN A 69 -22.53 -6.65 0.17
N ALA A 70 -23.35 -5.84 0.86
CA ALA A 70 -22.87 -5.04 1.97
C ALA A 70 -22.33 -5.94 3.09
N LEU A 71 -21.26 -5.50 3.75
CA LEU A 71 -20.70 -6.22 4.89
C LEU A 71 -21.64 -6.10 6.09
N ASP A 72 -21.87 -7.22 6.79
CA ASP A 72 -22.56 -7.18 8.07
C ASP A 72 -21.64 -6.59 9.15
N LYS A 73 -22.24 -5.90 10.12
CA LYS A 73 -21.50 -5.20 11.17
C LYS A 73 -20.53 -6.12 11.92
N ALA A 74 -20.95 -7.34 12.23
CA ALA A 74 -20.13 -8.28 12.99
C ALA A 74 -18.87 -8.70 12.21
N THR A 75 -18.99 -9.02 10.92
CA THR A 75 -17.83 -9.30 10.07
C THR A 75 -16.95 -8.06 9.86
N ALA A 76 -17.54 -6.86 9.81
CA ALA A 76 -16.80 -5.61 9.65
C ALA A 76 -15.94 -5.29 10.88
N ASP A 77 -16.52 -5.39 12.07
CA ASP A 77 -15.82 -5.17 13.34
C ASP A 77 -14.69 -6.21 13.52
N ALA A 78 -14.93 -7.46 13.11
CA ALA A 78 -13.90 -8.52 13.15
C ALA A 78 -12.73 -8.23 12.21
N ILE A 79 -12.97 -7.70 11.00
CA ILE A 79 -11.91 -7.31 10.06
C ILE A 79 -11.16 -6.07 10.54
N ALA A 80 -11.86 -5.10 11.12
CA ALA A 80 -11.25 -3.87 11.62
C ALA A 80 -10.33 -4.10 12.83
N HIS A 81 -10.62 -5.13 13.62
CA HIS A 81 -9.79 -5.50 14.78
C HIS A 81 -8.62 -6.42 14.43
N ALA A 82 -8.67 -7.07 13.26
CA ALA A 82 -7.70 -8.04 12.75
C ALA A 82 -6.49 -7.38 12.08
#